data_AF-A0A535C9G9-F1
#
_entry.id   AF-A0A535C9G9-F1
#
_cell.length_a   1.000
_cell.length_b   1.000
_cell.length_c   1.000
_cell.angle_alpha   90.00
_cell.angle_beta   90.00
_cell.angle_gamma   90.00
#
_symmetry.space_group_name_H-M   'P 1'
#
loop_
_entity.id
_entity.type
_entity.pdbx_description
1 polymer ?
#
loop_
_entity_poly.entity_id
_entity_poly.type
_entity_poly.pdbx_seq_one_letter_code
_entity_poly.pdbx_strand_id
1 'polypeptide(L)'
;MDEQQTTPKNYSQPDDSASPSLEDTGHSEAEELEAHVASLRHSIEEANYQYYVKDNPTLTDAEYDQLMIELLRLEEEHPELQTPDSPTQRVGAGPVQDVAQHRHPVPMLSMANARNEAELQAWHKRALNILPNATFEYVCELKIDGLAMALTYEQGRLSVGATRGDGLIGEDWTPNIRT
;
A
#
# COMPACT_ATOMS: atom_id res chain seq x y z
N MET A 1 60.48 -45.89 55.97
CA MET A 1 59.93 -46.61 54.81
C MET A 1 59.39 -45.51 53.91
N ASP A 2 60.26 -44.75 53.22
CA ASP A 2 60.94 -45.11 51.95
C ASP A 2 59.90 -45.60 50.92
N GLU A 3 59.71 -44.99 49.76
CA GLU A 3 60.73 -44.55 48.78
C GLU A 3 60.34 -43.27 48.02
N GLN A 4 61.38 -42.56 47.59
CA GLN A 4 61.35 -41.47 46.61
C GLN A 4 61.30 -42.05 45.19
N GLN A 5 60.60 -41.37 44.28
CA GLN A 5 60.97 -41.37 42.86
C GLN A 5 60.81 -39.95 42.26
N THR A 6 61.95 -39.37 41.91
CA THR A 6 62.15 -38.21 41.05
C THR A 6 61.96 -38.60 39.57
N THR A 7 61.45 -37.71 38.70
CA THR A 7 62.11 -37.07 37.51
C THR A 7 61.03 -36.28 36.68
N PRO A 8 61.36 -35.47 35.64
CA PRO A 8 61.54 -34.01 35.69
C PRO A 8 60.43 -33.18 35.01
N LYS A 9 60.50 -31.85 35.23
CA LYS A 9 59.79 -30.80 34.48
C LYS A 9 60.26 -30.74 33.02
N ASN A 10 59.32 -30.50 32.10
CA ASN A 10 59.63 -29.82 30.84
C ASN A 10 58.60 -28.73 30.56
N TYR A 11 59.12 -27.53 30.31
CA TYR A 11 58.40 -26.31 29.91
C TYR A 11 58.13 -26.37 28.40
N SER A 12 56.90 -26.05 27.97
CA SER A 12 56.62 -25.47 26.65
C SER A 12 55.55 -24.38 26.80
N GLN A 13 55.81 -23.30 26.07
CA GLN A 13 55.19 -21.96 26.10
C GLN A 13 53.76 -21.90 25.49
N PRO A 14 53.06 -20.75 25.63
CA PRO A 14 51.61 -20.66 25.46
C PRO A 14 51.21 -20.46 23.99
N ASP A 15 50.11 -21.10 23.58
CA ASP A 15 49.44 -20.79 22.31
C ASP A 15 48.65 -19.49 22.47
N ASP A 16 49.14 -18.47 21.76
CA ASP A 16 48.57 -17.15 21.60
C ASP A 16 47.78 -17.14 20.28
N SER A 17 46.49 -17.45 20.33
CA SER A 17 45.53 -17.07 19.27
C SER A 17 44.08 -17.32 19.71
N ALA A 18 43.51 -16.37 20.43
CA ALA A 18 42.06 -16.21 20.48
C ALA A 18 41.72 -14.77 20.06
N SER A 19 41.72 -14.54 18.75
CA SER A 19 40.96 -13.43 18.19
C SER A 19 39.48 -13.82 18.18
N PRO A 20 38.56 -13.01 18.73
CA PRO A 20 37.14 -13.29 18.62
C PRO A 20 36.70 -13.00 17.18
N SER A 21 36.22 -14.00 16.46
CA SER A 21 35.64 -13.83 15.13
C SER A 21 34.33 -13.06 15.24
N LEU A 22 34.25 -11.96 14.50
CA LEU A 22 33.06 -11.14 14.31
C LEU A 22 31.98 -11.91 13.53
N GLU A 23 30.79 -11.94 14.12
CA GLU A 23 29.44 -11.90 13.51
C GLU A 23 29.26 -12.39 12.07
N ASP A 24 28.54 -13.52 11.93
CA ASP A 24 27.81 -13.88 10.71
C ASP A 24 26.32 -13.60 10.94
N THR A 25 25.88 -12.40 10.54
CA THR A 25 24.45 -12.09 10.37
C THR A 25 24.09 -12.20 8.90
N GLY A 26 24.28 -13.39 8.31
CA GLY A 26 23.78 -13.72 6.99
C GLY A 26 22.25 -13.75 7.01
N HIS A 27 21.62 -12.92 6.19
CA HIS A 27 20.18 -13.03 5.94
C HIS A 27 19.93 -14.36 5.22
N SER A 28 18.82 -15.03 5.52
CA SER A 28 18.49 -16.28 4.85
C SER A 28 18.15 -16.01 3.37
N GLU A 29 18.37 -16.98 2.48
CA GLU A 29 18.01 -16.87 1.05
C GLU A 29 16.53 -16.48 0.86
N ALA A 30 15.65 -16.89 1.79
CA ALA A 30 14.25 -16.52 1.80
C ALA A 30 14.03 -15.03 2.12
N GLU A 31 14.80 -14.46 3.06
CA GLU A 31 14.73 -13.03 3.40
C GLU A 31 15.23 -12.14 2.25
N GLU A 32 16.29 -12.59 1.55
CA GLU A 32 16.80 -11.89 0.36
C GLU A 32 15.77 -11.90 -0.78
N LEU A 33 15.11 -13.04 -1.00
CA LEU A 33 14.05 -13.18 -1.98
C LEU A 33 12.82 -12.31 -1.65
N GLU A 34 12.37 -12.32 -0.40
CA GLU A 34 11.27 -11.45 0.07
C GLU A 34 11.61 -9.97 -0.13
N ALA A 35 12.84 -9.56 0.21
CA ALA A 35 13.30 -8.18 0.03
C ALA A 35 13.35 -7.80 -1.46
N HIS A 36 13.79 -8.70 -2.33
CA HIS A 36 13.82 -8.49 -3.78
C HIS A 36 12.41 -8.31 -4.36
N VAL A 37 11.48 -9.20 -4.01
CA VAL A 37 10.07 -9.09 -4.42
C VAL A 37 9.44 -7.80 -3.91
N ALA A 38 9.72 -7.40 -2.66
CA ALA A 38 9.26 -6.14 -2.11
C ALA A 38 9.81 -4.93 -2.90
N SER A 39 11.08 -4.97 -3.31
CA SER A 39 11.70 -3.93 -4.13
C SER A 39 11.12 -3.85 -5.54
N LEU A 40 10.82 -4.99 -6.17
CA LEU A 40 10.15 -5.04 -7.48
C LEU A 40 8.76 -4.41 -7.40
N ARG A 41 7.96 -4.81 -6.40
CA ARG A 41 6.64 -4.21 -6.14
C ARG A 41 6.74 -2.70 -5.96
N HIS A 42 7.67 -2.24 -5.13
CA HIS A 42 7.85 -0.81 -4.88
C HIS A 42 8.19 -0.04 -6.16
N SER A 43 9.13 -0.53 -6.96
CA SER A 43 9.54 0.10 -8.22
C SER A 43 8.38 0.20 -9.22
N ILE A 44 7.58 -0.86 -9.34
CA ILE A 44 6.41 -0.91 -10.22
C ILE A 44 5.31 0.05 -9.73
N GLU A 45 5.03 0.08 -8.43
CA GLU A 45 4.04 1.00 -7.86
C GLU A 45 4.43 2.46 -8.03
N GLU A 46 5.70 2.79 -7.82
CA GLU A 46 6.19 4.15 -8.04
C GLU A 46 6.06 4.54 -9.51
N ALA A 47 6.44 3.65 -10.44
CA ALA A 47 6.26 3.89 -11.87
C ALA A 47 4.78 4.09 -12.24
N ASN A 48 3.87 3.27 -11.69
CA ASN A 48 2.42 3.42 -11.87
C ASN A 48 1.91 4.75 -11.32
N TYR A 49 2.37 5.18 -10.15
CA TYR A 49 2.00 6.46 -9.58
C TYR A 49 2.46 7.63 -10.46
N GLN A 50 3.69 7.58 -10.95
CA GLN A 50 4.24 8.59 -11.86
C GLN A 50 3.47 8.65 -13.17
N TYR A 51 3.10 7.51 -13.74
CA TYR A 51 2.31 7.41 -14.97
C TYR A 51 0.85 7.87 -14.77
N TYR A 52 0.09 7.20 -13.89
CA TYR A 52 -1.36 7.39 -13.78
C TYR A 52 -1.78 8.61 -12.94
N VAL A 53 -0.99 9.00 -11.94
CA VAL A 53 -1.37 10.09 -11.01
C VAL A 53 -0.63 11.39 -11.31
N LYS A 54 0.64 11.31 -11.73
CA LYS A 54 1.45 12.50 -12.02
C LYS A 54 1.51 12.89 -13.49
N ASP A 55 1.07 12.01 -14.40
CA ASP A 55 1.21 12.21 -15.85
C ASP A 55 2.68 12.52 -16.25
N ASN A 56 3.63 11.84 -15.58
CA ASN A 56 5.07 12.08 -15.70
C ASN A 56 5.85 10.75 -15.66
N PRO A 57 5.74 9.90 -16.69
CA PRO A 57 6.36 8.57 -16.69
C PRO A 57 7.88 8.64 -16.53
N THR A 58 8.41 7.86 -15.59
CA THR A 58 9.86 7.77 -15.31
C THR A 58 10.53 6.54 -15.92
N LEU A 59 9.74 5.52 -16.30
CA LEU A 59 10.19 4.31 -16.98
C LEU A 59 9.61 4.25 -18.39
N THR A 60 10.35 3.64 -19.30
CA THR A 60 9.81 3.22 -20.61
C THR A 60 8.95 1.97 -20.46
N ASP A 61 8.03 1.74 -21.40
CA ASP A 61 7.18 0.55 -21.43
C ASP A 61 7.99 -0.76 -21.32
N ALA A 62 9.14 -0.83 -22.01
CA ALA A 62 10.00 -2.01 -22.00
C ALA A 62 10.67 -2.27 -20.62
N GLU A 63 11.04 -1.22 -19.89
CA GLU A 63 11.60 -1.35 -18.54
C GLU A 63 10.52 -1.77 -17.55
N TYR A 64 9.32 -1.18 -17.66
CA TYR A 64 8.17 -1.58 -16.85
C TYR A 64 7.79 -3.05 -17.08
N ASP A 65 7.69 -3.46 -18.34
CA ASP A 65 7.35 -4.84 -18.71
C ASP A 65 8.35 -5.86 -18.16
N GLN A 66 9.66 -5.52 -18.16
CA GLN A 66 10.69 -6.39 -17.58
C GLN A 66 10.49 -6.61 -16.09
N LEU A 67 10.24 -5.53 -15.33
CA LEU A 67 9.95 -5.62 -13.89
C LEU A 67 8.70 -6.46 -13.63
N MET A 68 7.65 -6.27 -14.43
CA MET A 68 6.39 -7.00 -14.29
C MET A 68 6.57 -8.49 -14.58
N ILE A 69 7.28 -8.85 -15.66
CA ILE A 69 7.57 -10.24 -16.01
C ILE A 69 8.38 -10.92 -14.90
N GLU A 70 9.38 -10.22 -14.36
CA GLU A 70 10.19 -10.77 -13.27
C GLU A 70 9.35 -11.00 -12.00
N LEU A 71 8.54 -10.03 -11.60
CA LEU A 71 7.65 -10.16 -10.44
C LEU A 71 6.65 -11.31 -10.62
N LEU A 72 6.03 -11.42 -11.80
CA LEU A 72 5.13 -12.53 -12.15
C LEU A 72 5.83 -13.88 -12.00
N ARG A 73 7.02 -14.03 -12.59
CA ARG A 73 7.79 -15.28 -12.51
C ARG A 73 8.10 -15.66 -11.06
N LEU A 74 8.55 -14.71 -10.25
CA LEU A 74 8.87 -14.95 -8.84
C LEU A 74 7.64 -15.36 -8.04
N GLU A 75 6.50 -14.70 -8.26
CA GLU A 75 5.24 -15.05 -7.61
C GLU A 75 4.67 -16.39 -8.07
N GLU A 76 4.89 -16.80 -9.31
CA GLU A 76 4.53 -18.14 -9.81
C GLU A 76 5.40 -19.24 -9.21
N GLU A 77 6.72 -19.00 -9.07
CA GLU A 77 7.67 -19.93 -8.46
C GLU A 77 7.50 -20.02 -6.93
N HIS A 78 7.08 -18.92 -6.30
CA HIS A 78 6.91 -18.78 -4.85
C HIS A 78 5.51 -18.24 -4.50
N PRO A 79 4.47 -19.10 -4.54
CA PRO A 79 3.08 -18.68 -4.27
C PRO A 79 2.88 -18.05 -2.88
N GLU A 80 3.72 -18.39 -1.90
CA GLU A 80 3.74 -17.78 -0.57
C GLU A 80 4.05 -16.28 -0.58
N LEU A 81 4.73 -15.80 -1.62
CA LEU A 81 5.06 -14.39 -1.76
C LEU A 81 3.90 -13.59 -2.34
N GLN A 82 2.92 -14.20 -3.01
CA GLN A 82 1.78 -13.49 -3.62
C GLN A 82 0.94 -12.78 -2.57
N THR A 83 0.69 -11.48 -2.79
CA THR A 83 -0.18 -10.68 -1.93
C THR A 83 -1.34 -10.07 -2.71
N PRO A 84 -2.52 -9.88 -2.10
CA PRO A 84 -3.70 -9.31 -2.79
C PRO A 84 -3.52 -7.87 -3.31
N ASP A 85 -2.50 -7.16 -2.85
CA ASP A 85 -2.13 -5.80 -3.24
C ASP A 85 -0.97 -5.76 -4.26
N SER A 86 -0.44 -6.92 -4.66
CA SER A 86 0.64 -6.97 -5.66
C SER A 86 0.17 -6.40 -7.02
N PRO A 87 1.03 -5.65 -7.74
CA PRO A 87 0.71 -5.14 -9.07
C PRO A 87 0.23 -6.21 -10.06
N THR A 88 0.70 -7.45 -9.92
CA THR A 88 0.33 -8.59 -10.76
C THR A 88 -1.15 -8.96 -10.63
N GLN A 89 -1.80 -8.59 -9.54
CA GLN A 89 -3.21 -8.89 -9.25
C GLN A 89 -4.17 -7.83 -9.79
N ARG A 90 -3.65 -6.71 -10.33
CA ARG A 90 -4.47 -5.58 -10.81
C ARG A 90 -5.05 -5.82 -12.20
N VAL A 91 -4.30 -6.50 -13.06
CA VAL A 91 -4.70 -6.72 -14.45
C VAL A 91 -5.54 -7.99 -14.57
N GLY A 92 -6.79 -7.86 -15.01
CA GLY A 92 -7.58 -9.01 -15.47
C GLY A 92 -8.66 -9.53 -14.51
N ALA A 93 -9.14 -8.72 -13.56
CA ALA A 93 -10.39 -9.05 -12.88
C ALA A 93 -11.52 -9.10 -13.94
N GLY A 94 -11.93 -10.32 -14.31
CA GLY A 94 -13.11 -10.53 -15.15
C GLY A 94 -14.35 -9.87 -14.52
N PRO A 95 -15.41 -9.61 -15.30
CA PRO A 95 -16.61 -8.97 -14.79
C PRO A 95 -17.16 -9.75 -13.58
N VAL A 96 -17.21 -9.08 -12.43
CA VAL A 96 -17.80 -9.63 -11.20
C VAL A 96 -19.28 -9.84 -11.47
N GLN A 97 -19.74 -11.10 -11.40
CA GLN A 97 -21.13 -11.45 -11.70
C GLN A 97 -22.08 -11.15 -10.53
N ASP A 98 -21.56 -11.21 -9.30
CA ASP A 98 -22.33 -10.96 -8.07
C ASP A 98 -21.61 -9.93 -7.20
N VAL A 99 -22.08 -8.69 -7.25
CA VAL A 99 -21.52 -7.59 -6.45
C VAL A 99 -22.23 -7.55 -5.11
N ALA A 100 -21.48 -7.79 -4.02
CA ALA A 100 -22.04 -7.82 -2.68
C ALA A 100 -22.50 -6.41 -2.25
N GLN A 101 -23.56 -6.33 -1.44
CA GLN A 101 -23.95 -5.06 -0.84
C GLN A 101 -22.99 -4.68 0.31
N HIS A 102 -22.66 -3.40 0.39
CA HIS A 102 -21.83 -2.85 1.45
C HIS A 102 -22.56 -1.74 2.19
N ARG A 103 -22.70 -1.88 3.52
CA ARG A 103 -23.24 -0.81 4.37
C ARG A 103 -22.12 0.17 4.73
N HIS A 104 -22.31 1.43 4.35
CA HIS A 104 -21.37 2.49 4.66
C HIS A 104 -21.32 2.75 6.18
N PRO A 105 -20.11 2.90 6.77
CA PRO A 105 -19.96 3.22 8.19
C PRO A 105 -20.48 4.62 8.52
N VAL A 106 -20.41 5.54 7.56
CA VAL A 106 -20.96 6.89 7.62
C VAL A 106 -21.81 7.14 6.37
N PRO A 107 -23.02 7.70 6.48
CA PRO A 107 -23.86 7.97 5.32
C PRO A 107 -23.18 8.88 4.29
N MET A 108 -23.16 8.46 3.03
CA MET A 108 -22.71 9.28 1.91
C MET A 108 -23.84 10.22 1.47
N LEU A 109 -23.74 11.49 1.86
CA LEU A 109 -24.77 12.49 1.61
C LEU A 109 -24.69 13.06 0.18
N SER A 110 -25.83 13.60 -0.28
CA SER A 110 -25.85 14.47 -1.46
C SER A 110 -25.70 15.93 -1.04
N MET A 111 -25.25 16.77 -1.96
CA MET A 111 -25.24 18.22 -1.80
C MET A 111 -26.53 18.84 -2.37
N ALA A 112 -26.94 19.97 -1.79
CA ALA A 112 -27.95 20.82 -2.39
C ALA A 112 -27.35 21.56 -3.60
N ASN A 113 -28.16 21.85 -4.61
CA ASN A 113 -27.72 22.54 -5.82
C ASN A 113 -28.04 24.03 -5.76
N ALA A 114 -27.20 24.84 -6.38
CA ALA A 114 -27.50 26.20 -6.81
C ALA A 114 -27.27 26.28 -8.32
N ARG A 115 -28.28 26.72 -9.08
CA ARG A 115 -28.22 26.75 -10.56
C ARG A 115 -27.89 28.12 -11.13
N ASN A 116 -27.89 29.14 -10.29
CA ASN A 116 -27.59 30.51 -10.64
C ASN A 116 -27.00 31.25 -9.43
N GLU A 117 -26.45 32.43 -9.69
CA GLU A 117 -25.81 33.25 -8.67
C GLU A 117 -26.78 33.66 -7.55
N ALA A 118 -28.03 33.96 -7.87
CA ALA A 118 -29.02 34.36 -6.86
C ALA A 118 -29.30 33.25 -5.85
N GLU A 119 -29.42 31.99 -6.30
CA GLU A 119 -29.57 30.82 -5.42
C GLU A 119 -28.35 30.62 -4.52
N LEU A 120 -27.14 30.80 -5.05
CA LEU A 120 -25.89 30.70 -4.29
C LEU A 120 -25.81 31.80 -3.22
N GLN A 121 -26.12 33.05 -3.56
CA GLN A 121 -26.15 34.17 -2.62
C GLN A 121 -27.21 33.96 -1.52
N ALA A 122 -28.38 33.42 -1.89
CA ALA A 122 -29.40 33.07 -0.92
C ALA A 122 -28.94 31.97 0.05
N TRP A 123 -28.21 30.96 -0.43
CA TRP A 123 -27.58 29.96 0.42
C TRP A 123 -26.54 30.57 1.36
N HIS A 124 -25.64 31.42 0.85
CA HIS A 124 -24.62 32.09 1.66
C HIS A 124 -25.25 32.90 2.81
N LYS A 125 -26.30 33.67 2.51
CA LYS A 125 -27.04 34.43 3.52
C LYS A 125 -27.66 33.52 4.59
N ARG A 126 -28.20 32.35 4.22
CA ARG A 126 -28.69 31.37 5.20
C ARG A 126 -27.57 30.85 6.09
N ALA A 127 -26.40 30.55 5.53
CA ALA A 127 -25.24 30.10 6.30
C ALA A 127 -24.78 31.16 7.32
N LEU A 128 -24.66 32.43 6.92
CA LEU A 128 -24.33 33.54 7.82
C LEU A 128 -25.35 33.73 8.96
N ASN A 129 -26.64 33.50 8.69
CA ASN A 129 -27.66 33.60 9.72
C ASN A 129 -27.57 32.49 10.79
N ILE A 130 -27.06 31.31 10.41
CA ILE A 130 -26.87 30.19 11.35
C ILE A 130 -25.66 30.45 12.25
N LEU A 131 -24.61 31.10 11.72
CA LEU A 131 -23.37 31.40 12.43
C LEU A 131 -23.14 32.92 12.48
N PRO A 132 -23.81 33.64 13.38
CA PRO A 132 -23.67 35.09 13.48
C PRO A 132 -22.22 35.48 13.79
N ASN A 133 -21.70 36.45 13.04
CA ASN A 133 -20.32 36.96 13.11
C ASN A 133 -19.22 36.00 12.59
N ALA A 134 -19.58 34.90 11.92
CA ALA A 134 -18.59 34.07 11.24
C ALA A 134 -18.10 34.73 9.94
N THR A 135 -16.80 34.69 9.72
CA THR A 135 -16.18 34.93 8.42
C THR A 135 -15.94 33.59 7.74
N PHE A 136 -16.44 33.42 6.51
CA PHE A 136 -16.24 32.19 5.75
C PHE A 136 -15.13 32.36 4.73
N GLU A 137 -14.27 31.35 4.65
CA GLU A 137 -13.47 31.07 3.47
C GLU A 137 -14.11 29.88 2.74
N TYR A 138 -14.02 29.88 1.42
CA TYR A 138 -14.60 28.82 0.58
C TYR A 138 -13.51 27.98 -0.05
N VAL A 139 -13.68 26.67 0.04
CA VAL A 139 -13.00 25.71 -0.83
C VAL A 139 -13.92 25.45 -2.01
N CYS A 140 -13.44 25.75 -3.21
CA CYS A 140 -14.17 25.55 -4.45
C CYS A 140 -13.50 24.45 -5.27
N GLU A 141 -14.22 23.36 -5.49
CA GLU A 141 -13.76 22.21 -6.26
C GLU A 141 -14.65 22.03 -7.51
N LEU A 142 -14.06 21.48 -8.58
CA LEU A 142 -14.85 21.10 -9.75
C LEU A 142 -15.76 19.93 -9.39
N LYS A 143 -17.05 20.02 -9.71
CA LYS A 143 -17.97 18.90 -9.58
C LYS A 143 -17.70 17.89 -10.70
N ILE A 144 -16.98 16.83 -10.38
CA ILE A 144 -16.76 15.70 -11.30
C ILE A 144 -18.10 15.00 -11.56
N ASP A 145 -18.43 14.79 -12.84
CA ASP A 145 -19.65 14.08 -13.24
C ASP A 145 -19.32 12.61 -13.49
N GLY A 146 -19.40 11.82 -12.41
CA GLY A 146 -19.07 10.41 -12.39
C GLY A 146 -19.83 9.67 -11.30
N LEU A 147 -19.33 8.49 -10.93
CA LEU A 147 -19.90 7.68 -9.86
C LEU A 147 -19.18 7.98 -8.54
N ALA A 148 -19.96 8.29 -7.49
CA ALA A 148 -19.40 8.48 -6.16
C ALA A 148 -19.02 7.13 -5.54
N MET A 149 -17.81 7.06 -4.97
CA MET A 149 -17.27 5.87 -4.31
C MET A 149 -16.69 6.23 -2.94
N ALA A 150 -16.73 5.28 -2.02
CA ALA A 150 -16.06 5.34 -0.73
C ALA A 150 -14.96 4.28 -0.67
N LEU A 151 -13.73 4.69 -0.36
CA LEU A 151 -12.57 3.82 -0.23
C LEU A 151 -12.16 3.76 1.24
N THR A 152 -12.21 2.56 1.82
CA THR A 152 -11.78 2.29 3.21
C THR A 152 -10.37 1.71 3.18
N TYR A 153 -9.49 2.30 3.97
CA TYR A 153 -8.12 1.83 4.14
C TYR A 153 -7.90 1.39 5.58
N GLU A 154 -7.35 0.18 5.75
CA GLU A 154 -6.92 -0.35 7.03
C GLU A 154 -5.41 -0.52 7.01
N GLN A 155 -4.71 0.12 7.96
CA GLN A 155 -3.24 0.09 8.02
C GLN A 155 -2.56 0.51 6.69
N GLY A 156 -3.17 1.47 5.99
CA GLY A 156 -2.67 1.98 4.70
C GLY A 156 -3.01 1.10 3.49
N ARG A 157 -3.70 -0.03 3.67
CA ARG A 157 -4.12 -0.93 2.59
C ARG A 157 -5.60 -0.79 2.30
N LEU A 158 -5.97 -0.76 1.02
CA LEU A 158 -7.38 -0.75 0.61
C LEU A 158 -8.05 -2.03 1.12
N SER A 159 -9.06 -1.88 1.99
CA SER A 159 -9.87 -2.98 2.51
C SER A 159 -11.18 -3.10 1.76
N VAL A 160 -11.86 -1.98 1.51
CA VAL A 160 -13.14 -1.93 0.80
C VAL A 160 -13.18 -0.73 -0.14
N GLY A 161 -13.69 -0.91 -1.35
CA GLY A 161 -14.13 0.20 -2.20
C GLY A 161 -15.55 -0.02 -2.67
N ALA A 162 -16.46 0.87 -2.27
CA ALA A 162 -17.89 0.69 -2.48
C ALA A 162 -18.53 1.88 -3.21
N THR A 163 -19.56 1.62 -4.02
CA THR A 163 -20.36 2.69 -4.65
C THR A 163 -21.23 3.40 -3.63
N ARG A 164 -21.75 4.58 -3.98
CA ARG A 164 -22.67 5.30 -3.10
C ARG A 164 -23.97 4.53 -2.82
N GLY A 165 -24.55 3.91 -3.84
CA GLY A 165 -25.91 3.38 -3.81
C GLY A 165 -26.92 4.44 -3.31
N ASP A 166 -27.71 4.07 -2.30
CA ASP A 166 -28.70 4.97 -1.68
C ASP A 166 -28.10 5.96 -0.66
N GLY A 167 -26.79 5.87 -0.41
CA GLY A 167 -26.06 6.67 0.58
C GLY A 167 -25.85 5.96 1.92
N LEU A 168 -26.60 4.90 2.22
CA LEU A 168 -26.40 4.02 3.39
C LEU A 168 -25.86 2.65 2.99
N ILE A 169 -26.32 2.13 1.86
CA ILE A 169 -25.93 0.85 1.29
C ILE A 169 -25.51 1.08 -0.15
N GLY A 170 -24.26 0.71 -0.44
CA GLY A 170 -23.67 0.63 -1.76
C GLY A 170 -23.41 -0.81 -2.19
N GLU A 171 -22.60 -0.95 -3.21
CA GLU A 171 -22.11 -2.23 -3.72
C GLU A 171 -20.59 -2.29 -3.56
N ASP A 172 -20.04 -3.43 -3.13
CA ASP A 172 -18.62 -3.67 -2.95
C ASP A 172 -17.94 -3.98 -4.29
N TRP A 173 -17.24 -2.99 -4.82
CA TRP A 173 -16.50 -3.05 -6.07
C TRP A 173 -14.98 -3.14 -5.84
N THR A 174 -14.55 -3.59 -4.66
CA THR A 174 -13.12 -3.70 -4.31
C THR A 174 -12.27 -4.40 -5.38
N PRO A 175 -12.70 -5.53 -5.99
CA PRO A 175 -11.92 -6.18 -7.05
C PRO A 175 -11.70 -5.29 -8.28
N ASN A 176 -12.71 -4.49 -8.64
CA ASN A 176 -12.68 -3.62 -9.83
C ASN A 176 -11.96 -2.29 -9.60
N ILE A 177 -11.74 -1.87 -8.35
CA ILE A 177 -11.01 -0.64 -8.01
C ILE A 177 -9.51 -0.90 -7.91
N ARG A 178 -9.11 -2.15 -7.67
CA ARG A 178 -7.70 -2.56 -7.65
C ARG A 178 -7.05 -2.56 -9.04
N THR A 179 -7.79 -2.28 -10.11
CA THR A 179 -7.31 -2.31 -11.50
C THR A 179 -6.44 -1.11 -11.85
#